data_AF-A0A6P1EM52-F1
#
_entry.id   AF-A0A6P1EM52-F1
#
_cell.length_a   1.000
_cell.length_b   1.000
_cell.length_c   1.000
_cell.angle_alpha   90.00
_cell.angle_beta   90.00
_cell.angle_gamma   90.00
#
_symmetry.space_group_name_H-M   'P 1'
#
loop_
_entity.id
_entity.type
_entity.pdbx_description
1 polymer ?
#
loop_
_entity_poly.entity_id
_entity_poly.type
_entity_poly.pdbx_seq_one_letter_code
_entity_poly.pdbx_strand_id
1 'polypeptide(L)'
;MKTLSLLSLLACTCLATAVQAAEPAPATDAACISLSADQQIVRAGADRNILLRNADQHYIVHFKDSCSSAAQTSDLRFVTPERDGQLCGGGVSSLRTKSQKCVVREVETITVQEFTSRARARR
;
A
#
# COMPACT_ATOMS: atom_id res chain seq x y z
N MET A 1 61.02 26.74 7.43
CA MET A 1 60.97 26.83 8.91
C MET A 1 60.05 27.97 9.31
N LYS A 2 59.21 27.76 10.35
CA LYS A 2 58.27 28.68 11.05
C LYS A 2 56.87 28.77 10.43
N THR A 3 55.86 27.98 10.88
CA THR A 3 54.94 28.15 12.07
C THR A 3 54.09 29.42 11.93
N LEU A 4 52.75 29.48 12.05
CA LEU A 4 51.70 28.89 12.90
C LEU A 4 50.34 29.11 12.14
N SER A 5 49.12 28.73 12.52
CA SER A 5 48.45 27.77 13.41
C SER A 5 47.00 28.27 13.56
N LEU A 6 46.02 27.35 13.55
CA LEU A 6 44.69 27.41 14.22
C LEU A 6 43.65 28.48 13.82
N LEU A 7 42.46 28.04 13.35
CA LEU A 7 41.24 28.14 14.19
C LEU A 7 40.09 27.29 13.63
N SER A 8 39.57 26.42 14.48
CA SER A 8 38.39 25.57 14.30
C SER A 8 37.10 26.37 14.50
N LEU A 9 36.06 26.13 13.69
CA LEU A 9 34.68 26.26 14.14
C LEU A 9 33.87 25.04 13.72
N LEU A 10 33.54 24.21 14.72
CA LEU A 10 32.48 23.23 14.69
C LEU A 10 31.13 23.96 14.52
N ALA A 11 30.36 23.60 13.50
CA ALA A 11 28.92 23.85 13.49
C ALA A 11 28.19 22.49 13.56
N CYS A 12 27.89 22.10 14.80
CA CYS A 12 27.01 20.98 15.11
C CYS A 12 25.58 21.44 14.87
N THR A 13 24.97 21.02 13.76
CA THR A 13 23.53 21.22 13.50
C THR A 13 22.82 19.91 13.78
N CYS A 14 22.35 19.77 15.02
CA CYS A 14 21.45 18.70 15.42
C CYS A 14 19.99 19.15 15.25
N LEU A 15 19.23 18.25 14.60
CA LEU A 15 17.84 17.88 14.89
C LEU A 15 16.73 18.88 14.56
N ALA A 16 15.97 18.52 13.52
CA ALA A 16 14.53 18.28 13.66
C ALA A 16 14.06 17.40 12.50
N THR A 17 14.15 16.08 12.64
CA THR A 17 13.34 15.18 11.82
C THR A 17 11.89 15.33 12.30
N ALA A 18 11.10 16.13 11.58
CA ALA A 18 9.66 16.12 11.72
C ALA A 18 9.17 14.76 11.23
N VAL A 19 9.02 13.81 12.17
CA VAL A 19 8.31 12.56 11.94
C VAL A 19 6.84 12.94 11.82
N GLN A 20 6.38 13.17 10.59
CA GLN A 20 4.96 13.28 10.30
C GLN A 20 4.38 11.87 10.41
N ALA A 21 3.85 11.55 11.60
CA ALA A 21 2.87 10.49 11.72
C ALA A 21 1.62 10.96 10.96
N ALA A 22 1.54 10.61 9.68
CA ALA A 22 0.33 10.75 8.91
C ALA A 22 -0.72 9.83 9.55
N GLU A 23 -1.63 10.41 10.33
CA GLU A 23 -2.88 9.74 10.69
C GLU A 23 -3.55 9.26 9.39
N PRO A 24 -4.00 8.00 9.31
CA PRO A 24 -4.72 7.53 8.14
C PRO A 24 -6.04 8.31 8.07
N ALA A 25 -6.09 9.27 7.15
CA ALA A 25 -7.31 10.00 6.86
C ALA A 25 -8.43 9.01 6.49
N PRO A 26 -9.65 9.15 7.05
CA PRO A 26 -10.76 8.28 6.70
C PRO A 26 -11.05 8.43 5.20
N ALA A 27 -11.03 7.32 4.47
CA ALA A 27 -11.23 7.27 3.03
C ALA A 27 -12.69 7.60 2.66
N THR A 28 -13.00 8.90 2.59
CA THR A 28 -14.24 9.41 1.99
C THR A 28 -14.02 9.67 0.50
N ASP A 29 -14.92 9.13 -0.33
CA ASP A 29 -15.02 9.28 -1.79
C ASP A 29 -13.81 8.84 -2.63
N ALA A 30 -13.94 7.66 -3.26
CA ALA A 30 -13.13 7.05 -4.32
C ALA A 30 -11.74 7.68 -4.59
N ALA A 31 -10.93 7.86 -3.55
CA ALA A 31 -9.56 8.30 -3.67
C ALA A 31 -8.78 7.16 -4.33
N CYS A 32 -8.52 7.31 -5.62
CA CYS A 32 -7.69 6.39 -6.36
C CYS A 32 -6.25 6.54 -5.88
N ILE A 33 -5.58 5.43 -5.63
CA ILE A 33 -4.14 5.40 -5.37
C ILE A 33 -3.38 5.03 -6.65
N SER A 34 -2.22 5.65 -6.85
CA SER A 34 -1.31 5.23 -7.92
C SER A 34 -0.55 3.98 -7.45
N LEU A 35 -0.60 2.92 -8.24
CA LEU A 35 0.17 1.70 -8.02
C LEU A 35 1.61 1.94 -8.47
N SER A 36 2.55 1.55 -7.60
CA SER A 36 3.98 1.59 -7.87
C SER A 36 4.48 0.22 -8.36
N ALA A 37 5.69 0.20 -8.90
CA ALA A 37 6.35 -1.06 -9.23
C ALA A 37 6.71 -1.90 -7.98
N ASP A 38 6.89 -1.26 -6.83
CA ASP A 38 7.09 -1.94 -5.54
C ASP A 38 5.74 -2.23 -4.87
N GLN A 39 4.97 -3.11 -5.49
CA GLN A 39 3.72 -3.61 -4.93
C GLN A 39 3.84 -5.07 -4.50
N GLN A 40 3.21 -5.40 -3.38
CA GLN A 40 3.05 -6.77 -2.90
C GLN A 40 1.60 -7.04 -2.54
N ILE A 41 1.05 -8.12 -3.12
CA ILE A 41 -0.28 -8.62 -2.76
C ILE A 41 -0.13 -9.81 -1.80
N VAL A 42 -0.77 -9.72 -0.64
CA VAL A 42 -0.90 -10.82 0.31
C VAL A 42 -2.33 -11.33 0.31
N ARG A 43 -2.47 -12.63 0.03
CA ARG A 43 -3.75 -13.34 -0.10
C ARG A 43 -4.32 -13.78 1.26
N ALA A 44 -4.31 -12.91 2.26
CA ALA A 44 -4.96 -13.19 3.54
C ALA A 44 -6.45 -12.85 3.41
N GLY A 45 -7.35 -13.83 3.55
CA GLY A 45 -8.79 -13.60 3.38
C GLY A 45 -9.25 -13.41 1.93
N ALA A 46 -8.48 -13.93 0.95
CA ALA A 46 -8.61 -13.69 -0.50
C ALA A 46 -10.00 -13.90 -1.14
N ASP A 47 -10.94 -14.52 -0.42
CA ASP A 47 -12.35 -14.57 -0.83
C ASP A 47 -13.05 -13.20 -0.70
N ARG A 48 -12.71 -12.41 0.32
CA ARG A 48 -13.41 -11.15 0.65
C ARG A 48 -12.52 -9.92 0.56
N ASN A 49 -11.23 -10.10 0.78
CA ASN A 49 -10.26 -9.03 0.67
C ASN A 49 -8.87 -9.57 0.36
N ILE A 50 -7.98 -8.69 -0.06
CA ILE A 50 -6.54 -8.94 -0.10
C ILE A 50 -5.82 -7.78 0.57
N LEU A 51 -4.63 -8.05 1.11
CA LEU A 51 -3.76 -6.99 1.59
C LEU A 51 -2.86 -6.54 0.45
N LEU A 52 -2.66 -5.24 0.34
CA LEU A 52 -1.78 -4.62 -0.64
C LEU A 52 -0.76 -3.75 0.11
N ARG A 53 0.52 -4.04 -0.10
CA ARG A 53 1.59 -3.07 0.16
C ARG A 53 1.94 -2.38 -1.15
N ASN A 54 1.99 -1.07 -1.14
CA ASN A 54 2.35 -0.24 -2.28
C ASN A 54 3.40 0.78 -1.81
N ALA A 55 4.66 0.53 -2.14
CA ALA A 55 5.82 1.19 -1.52
C ALA A 55 5.77 1.11 0.03
N ASP A 56 5.65 2.25 0.69
CA ASP A 56 5.58 2.41 2.16
C ASP A 56 4.15 2.33 2.71
N GLN A 57 3.14 2.41 1.83
CA GLN A 57 1.74 2.42 2.22
C GLN A 57 1.14 1.01 2.21
N HIS A 58 0.20 0.78 3.12
CA HIS A 58 -0.42 -0.51 3.34
C HIS A 58 -1.94 -0.39 3.31
N TYR A 59 -2.58 -1.36 2.67
CA TYR A 59 -4.00 -1.31 2.38
C TYR A 59 -4.68 -2.67 2.55
N ILE A 60 -5.98 -2.61 2.79
CA ILE A 60 -6.92 -3.71 2.59
C ILE A 60 -7.80 -3.37 1.41
N VAL A 61 -7.81 -4.25 0.42
CA VAL A 61 -8.65 -4.11 -0.76
C VAL A 61 -9.83 -5.04 -0.59
N HIS A 62 -10.99 -4.47 -0.29
CA HIS A 62 -12.23 -5.21 -0.07
C HIS A 62 -12.95 -5.44 -1.39
N PHE A 63 -13.43 -6.66 -1.61
CA PHE A 63 -14.24 -6.98 -2.77
C PHE A 63 -15.73 -6.73 -2.50
N LYS A 64 -16.48 -6.45 -3.56
CA LYS A 64 -17.94 -6.35 -3.50
C LYS A 64 -18.58 -7.71 -3.22
N ASP A 65 -18.08 -8.73 -3.91
CA ASP A 65 -18.55 -10.11 -3.86
C ASP A 65 -17.38 -11.07 -3.55
N SER A 66 -17.70 -12.35 -3.35
CA SER A 66 -16.69 -13.42 -3.21
C SER A 66 -15.74 -13.44 -4.42
N CYS A 67 -14.44 -13.49 -4.14
CA CYS A 67 -13.36 -13.58 -5.12
C CYS A 67 -12.52 -14.84 -4.91
N SER A 68 -13.17 -16.00 -4.86
CA SER A 68 -12.52 -17.29 -4.55
C SER A 68 -11.29 -17.61 -5.40
N SER A 69 -11.25 -17.15 -6.66
CA SER A 69 -10.10 -17.34 -7.55
C SER A 69 -8.84 -16.61 -7.09
N ALA A 70 -8.96 -15.51 -6.33
CA ALA A 70 -7.81 -14.75 -5.86
C ALA A 70 -6.93 -15.53 -4.87
N ALA A 71 -7.51 -16.51 -4.16
CA ALA A 71 -6.78 -17.37 -3.25
C ALA A 71 -5.81 -18.33 -3.96
N GLN A 72 -6.16 -18.77 -5.18
CA GLN A 72 -5.50 -19.90 -5.86
C GLN A 72 -4.65 -19.48 -7.06
N THR A 73 -4.95 -18.34 -7.67
CA THR A 73 -4.26 -17.89 -8.90
C THR A 73 -2.85 -17.34 -8.62
N SER A 74 -1.93 -17.61 -9.55
CA SER A 74 -0.62 -16.94 -9.62
C SER A 74 -0.68 -15.57 -10.29
N ASP A 75 -1.70 -15.32 -11.12
CA ASP A 75 -1.91 -14.06 -11.84
C ASP A 75 -2.98 -13.23 -11.14
N LEU A 76 -2.55 -12.10 -10.57
CA LEU A 76 -3.36 -11.10 -9.89
C LEU A 76 -2.97 -9.73 -10.41
N ARG A 77 -3.91 -9.03 -11.04
CA ARG A 77 -3.69 -7.68 -11.55
C ARG A 77 -4.90 -6.80 -11.28
N PHE A 78 -4.67 -5.64 -10.69
CA PHE A 78 -5.71 -4.61 -10.63
C PHE A 78 -5.90 -4.00 -12.01
N VAL A 79 -7.16 -3.78 -12.38
CA VAL A 79 -7.55 -3.16 -13.64
C VAL A 79 -8.53 -2.05 -13.31
N THR A 80 -8.26 -0.86 -13.84
CA THR A 80 -9.09 0.33 -13.68
C THR A 80 -9.35 0.90 -15.06
N PRO A 81 -10.61 0.94 -15.52
CA PRO A 81 -10.93 1.47 -16.84
C PRO A 81 -10.35 2.87 -17.03
N GLU A 82 -9.67 3.06 -18.17
CA GLU A 82 -9.11 4.35 -18.63
C GLU A 82 -8.03 4.96 -17.70
N ARG A 83 -7.61 4.22 -16.66
CA ARG A 83 -6.69 4.68 -15.61
C ARG A 83 -5.75 3.55 -15.19
N ASP A 84 -4.98 3.05 -16.15
CA ASP A 84 -4.00 2.00 -15.90
C ASP A 84 -3.01 2.42 -14.81
N GLY A 85 -2.62 1.45 -13.97
CA GLY A 85 -1.74 1.71 -12.84
C GLY A 85 -2.41 2.43 -11.67
N GLN A 86 -3.74 2.61 -11.65
CA GLN A 86 -4.46 3.12 -10.49
C GLN A 86 -5.31 2.03 -9.83
N LEU A 87 -5.55 2.18 -8.53
CA LEU A 87 -6.49 1.37 -7.77
C LEU A 87 -7.48 2.28 -7.03
N CYS A 88 -8.76 2.08 -7.29
CA CYS A 88 -9.86 2.89 -6.78
C CYS A 88 -10.90 1.99 -6.10
N GLY A 89 -11.49 2.49 -5.01
CA GLY A 89 -12.70 1.91 -4.42
C GLY A 89 -13.96 2.21 -5.24
N GLY A 90 -15.13 1.95 -4.65
CA GLY A 90 -16.44 2.35 -5.21
C GLY A 90 -16.88 1.56 -6.45
N GLY A 91 -16.27 0.40 -6.72
CA GLY A 91 -16.59 -0.42 -7.88
C GLY A 91 -15.89 -0.01 -9.18
N VAL A 92 -15.02 1.01 -9.12
CA VAL A 92 -14.29 1.52 -10.28
C VAL A 92 -13.20 0.54 -10.73
N SER A 93 -12.43 0.00 -9.78
CA SER A 93 -11.40 -0.99 -10.09
C SER A 93 -11.89 -2.42 -9.93
N SER A 94 -11.17 -3.36 -10.53
CA SER A 94 -11.37 -4.78 -10.32
C SER A 94 -10.04 -5.52 -10.20
N LEU A 95 -10.00 -6.53 -9.34
CA LEU A 95 -8.93 -7.51 -9.35
C LEU A 95 -9.23 -8.55 -10.42
N ARG A 96 -8.39 -8.63 -11.44
CA ARG A 96 -8.44 -9.66 -12.47
C ARG A 96 -7.58 -10.84 -12.04
N THR A 97 -8.19 -12.02 -12.07
CA THR A 97 -7.53 -13.31 -11.92
C THR A 97 -7.54 -14.06 -13.25
N LYS A 98 -7.03 -15.30 -13.29
CA LYS A 98 -7.14 -16.15 -14.47
C LYS A 98 -8.60 -16.48 -14.84
N SER A 99 -9.49 -16.61 -13.85
CA SER A 99 -10.86 -17.13 -14.06
C SER A 99 -11.98 -16.21 -13.59
N GLN A 100 -11.68 -15.11 -12.91
CA GLN A 100 -12.66 -14.18 -12.34
C GLN A 100 -12.19 -12.73 -12.49
N LYS A 101 -13.16 -11.82 -12.47
CA LYS A 101 -12.95 -10.38 -12.32
C LYS A 101 -13.74 -9.94 -11.08
N CYS A 102 -13.03 -9.53 -10.04
CA CYS A 102 -13.62 -9.23 -8.74
C CYS A 102 -13.67 -7.72 -8.54
N VAL A 103 -14.86 -7.17 -8.37
CA VAL A 103 -15.06 -5.72 -8.22
C VAL A 103 -14.52 -5.26 -6.88
N VAL A 104 -13.70 -4.20 -6.88
CA VAL A 104 -13.17 -3.58 -5.67
C VAL A 104 -14.22 -2.66 -5.09
N ARG A 105 -14.70 -2.94 -3.87
CA ARG A 105 -15.67 -2.12 -3.16
C ARG A 105 -15.00 -0.95 -2.46
N GLU A 106 -13.88 -1.20 -1.79
CA GLU A 106 -13.25 -0.24 -0.90
C GLU A 106 -11.75 -0.52 -0.82
N VAL A 107 -10.98 0.56 -0.66
CA VAL A 107 -9.53 0.52 -0.45
C VAL A 107 -9.28 1.22 0.88
N GLU A 108 -9.06 0.43 1.92
CA GLU A 108 -8.88 0.90 3.28
C GLU A 108 -7.39 1.01 3.58
N THR A 109 -6.91 2.18 4.02
CA THR A 109 -5.52 2.34 4.47
C THR A 109 -5.36 1.77 5.88
N ILE A 110 -4.30 1.01 6.08
CA ILE A 110 -3.98 0.40 7.38
C ILE A 110 -2.53 0.65 7.78
N THR A 111 -2.24 0.46 9.06
CA THR A 111 -0.87 0.56 9.58
C THR A 111 -0.02 -0.66 9.17
N VAL A 112 1.29 -0.51 9.20
CA VAL A 112 2.24 -1.62 8.95
C VAL A 112 2.06 -2.76 9.96
N GLN A 113 1.70 -2.43 11.22
CA GLN A 113 1.48 -3.42 12.27
C GLN A 113 0.23 -4.25 11.96
N GLU A 114 -0.86 -3.60 11.54
CA GLU A 114 -2.09 -4.26 11.15
C GLU A 114 -1.89 -5.16 9.92
N PHE A 115 -1.18 -4.66 8.90
CA PHE A 115 -0.85 -5.42 7.70
C PHE A 115 -0.06 -6.69 8.06
N THR A 116 0.96 -6.55 8.89
CA THR A 116 1.82 -7.64 9.31
C THR A 116 1.04 -8.67 10.14
N SER A 117 0.19 -8.21 11.05
CA SER A 117 -0.68 -9.08 11.86
C SER A 117 -1.59 -9.94 10.97
N ARG A 118 -2.34 -9.30 10.05
CA ARG A 118 -3.24 -9.99 9.12
C ARG A 118 -2.50 -10.89 8.13
N ALA A 119 -1.34 -10.47 7.65
CA ALA A 119 -0.52 -11.27 6.74
C ALA A 119 -0.02 -12.57 7.40
N ARG A 120 0.25 -12.54 8.71
CA ARG A 120 0.69 -13.70 9.49
C ARG A 120 -0.43 -14.67 9.83
N ALA A 121 -1.66 -14.18 10.01
CA ALA A 121 -2.84 -15.01 10.28
C ALA A 121 -3.18 -16.00 9.14
N ARG A 122 -2.45 -15.95 8.02
CA ARG A 122 -2.49 -16.92 6.92
C ARG A 122 -1.80 -18.26 7.25
N ARG A 123 -0.90 -18.30 8.24
CA ARG A 123 -0.12 -19.50 8.58
C ARG A 123 -0.93 -20.53 9.34
#